data_AF-A0A0D3LH83-F1
#
_entry.id   AF-A0A0D3LH83-F1
#
_cell.length_a   1.000
_cell.length_b   1.000
_cell.length_c   1.000
_cell.angle_alpha   90.00
_cell.angle_beta   90.00
_cell.angle_gamma   90.00
#
_symmetry.space_group_name_H-M   'P 1'
#
loop_
_entity.id
_entity.type
_entity.pdbx_description
1 polymer ?
#
loop_
_entity_poly.entity_id
_entity_poly.type
_entity_poly.pdbx_seq_one_letter_code
_entity_poly.pdbx_strand_id
1 'polypeptide(L)'
;MINVAEILEFFRPDSNHKNGESIIPKSIGDYFNTKKDLNLLEVGRVVKILTNLGLLIPSGSKGGSSPMLGDAYYCFAYDDFSAKYGTYNYLVYGFPSIRNDFEKSVKPIILKYRNSEDELIDDIGTCFVIGENALITARHCLPNKSTAKIYGANNELIKAAAIFTPKDPNVDLALMLTNGNPFSNIKQFRLGNGNILDEVMTMGYPPIPGFDAIQVSEIARISAHLKSSLGNIVGTGNSYLDKQDYFLISARVKGGNSGGPFINKEGKVVGVIAQLPSQSNELDSLGYGIVTLSSALIELANSIKSNQEKIDFIPFENRQDGIWIKDVRS
;
A
#
# COMPACT_ATOMS: atom_id res chain seq x y z
N MET A 1 -19.24 10.43 6.19
CA MET A 1 -19.09 9.64 4.95
C MET A 1 -20.11 8.53 5.00
N ILE A 2 -20.89 8.36 3.94
CA ILE A 2 -21.80 7.22 3.83
C ILE A 2 -20.97 5.94 3.67
N ASN A 3 -21.41 4.85 4.29
CA ASN A 3 -20.81 3.55 4.05
C ASN A 3 -21.17 3.06 2.64
N VAL A 4 -20.21 3.11 1.71
CA VAL A 4 -20.45 2.78 0.30
C VAL A 4 -20.75 1.28 0.13
N ALA A 5 -20.18 0.43 0.98
CA ALA A 5 -20.48 -1.00 0.96
C ALA A 5 -21.96 -1.26 1.29
N GLU A 6 -22.58 -0.55 2.24
CA GLU A 6 -24.01 -0.71 2.54
C GLU A 6 -24.90 -0.36 1.34
N ILE A 7 -24.52 0.67 0.56
CA ILE A 7 -25.23 1.03 -0.67
C ILE A 7 -25.15 -0.10 -1.68
N LEU A 8 -23.94 -0.57 -2.00
CA LEU A 8 -23.76 -1.64 -2.99
C LEU A 8 -24.44 -2.94 -2.54
N GLU A 9 -24.35 -3.27 -1.25
CA GLU A 9 -25.00 -4.44 -0.66
C GLU A 9 -26.52 -4.38 -0.80
N PHE A 10 -27.11 -3.20 -0.55
CA PHE A 10 -28.54 -3.00 -0.73
C PHE A 10 -29.00 -3.32 -2.16
N PHE A 11 -28.26 -2.86 -3.17
CA PHE A 11 -28.58 -3.09 -4.59
C PHE A 11 -28.22 -4.49 -5.10
N ARG A 12 -27.67 -5.38 -4.26
CA ARG A 12 -27.47 -6.79 -4.64
C ARG A 12 -28.83 -7.46 -4.90
N PRO A 13 -28.94 -8.31 -5.95
CA PRO A 13 -30.03 -9.26 -6.07
C PRO A 13 -30.11 -10.16 -4.84
N ASP A 14 -31.32 -10.58 -4.47
CA ASP A 14 -31.50 -11.46 -3.32
C ASP A 14 -30.94 -12.85 -3.64
N SER A 15 -30.13 -13.41 -2.74
CA SER A 15 -29.42 -14.68 -2.98
C SER A 15 -30.31 -15.92 -3.06
N ASN A 16 -31.60 -15.81 -2.70
CA ASN A 16 -32.58 -16.90 -2.69
C ASN A 16 -33.36 -17.05 -4.00
N HIS A 17 -32.92 -16.41 -5.09
CA HIS A 17 -33.59 -16.53 -6.39
C HIS A 17 -33.57 -17.98 -6.90
N LYS A 18 -34.78 -18.53 -7.15
CA LYS A 18 -34.94 -19.81 -7.85
C LYS A 18 -34.82 -19.61 -9.36
N ASN A 19 -34.38 -20.64 -10.08
CA ASN A 19 -34.33 -20.61 -11.55
C ASN A 19 -35.72 -20.25 -12.12
N GLY A 20 -35.79 -19.16 -12.88
CA GLY A 20 -37.01 -18.67 -13.55
C GLY A 20 -37.71 -17.47 -12.90
N GLU A 21 -37.27 -16.99 -11.74
CA GLU A 21 -37.81 -15.78 -11.12
C GLU A 21 -37.16 -14.51 -11.68
N SER A 22 -37.97 -13.49 -11.96
CA SER A 22 -37.48 -12.17 -12.38
C SER A 22 -36.75 -11.48 -11.23
N ILE A 23 -35.51 -11.05 -11.48
CA ILE A 23 -34.77 -10.19 -10.54
C ILE A 23 -35.45 -8.83 -10.51
N ILE A 24 -35.85 -8.37 -9.32
CA ILE A 24 -36.52 -7.07 -9.14
C ILE A 24 -35.45 -6.03 -8.81
N PRO A 25 -35.33 -4.95 -9.61
CA PRO A 25 -34.38 -3.91 -9.29
C PRO A 25 -34.86 -3.07 -8.10
N LYS A 26 -33.90 -2.60 -7.32
CA LYS A 26 -34.13 -1.71 -6.17
C LYS A 26 -33.83 -0.28 -6.62
N SER A 27 -34.59 0.71 -6.14
CA SER A 27 -34.39 2.13 -6.46
C SER A 27 -33.63 2.89 -5.37
N ILE A 28 -33.15 4.10 -5.71
CA ILE A 28 -32.60 5.04 -4.71
C ILE A 28 -33.65 5.35 -3.63
N GLY A 29 -34.93 5.46 -4.01
CA GLY A 29 -36.02 5.65 -3.06
C GLY A 29 -36.21 4.46 -2.12
N ASP A 30 -36.08 3.23 -2.64
CA ASP A 30 -36.12 2.03 -1.81
C ASP A 30 -35.00 2.07 -0.74
N TYR A 31 -33.77 2.44 -1.13
CA TYR A 31 -32.64 2.59 -0.19
C TYR A 31 -32.90 3.70 0.83
N PHE A 32 -33.30 4.88 0.36
CA PHE A 32 -33.52 6.06 1.19
C PHE A 32 -34.58 5.81 2.27
N ASN A 33 -35.64 5.05 1.94
CA ASN A 33 -36.67 4.68 2.89
C ASN A 33 -36.15 3.80 4.04
N THR A 34 -35.08 3.03 3.83
CA THR A 34 -34.42 2.24 4.89
C THR A 34 -33.46 3.06 5.75
N LYS A 35 -33.02 4.24 5.27
CA LYS A 35 -31.96 5.07 5.89
C LYS A 35 -32.33 6.56 5.82
N LYS A 36 -33.46 6.93 6.44
CA LYS A 36 -34.06 8.28 6.35
C LYS A 36 -33.19 9.42 6.87
N ASP A 37 -32.17 9.11 7.67
CA ASP A 37 -31.25 10.10 8.25
C ASP A 37 -30.14 10.53 7.28
N LEU A 38 -29.98 9.85 6.15
CA LEU A 38 -28.95 10.15 5.16
C LEU A 38 -29.34 11.37 4.29
N ASN A 39 -28.34 12.06 3.76
CA ASN A 39 -28.56 13.12 2.80
C ASN A 39 -28.84 12.53 1.41
N LEU A 40 -30.03 12.77 0.86
CA LEU A 40 -30.47 12.22 -0.42
C LEU A 40 -29.56 12.61 -1.60
N LEU A 41 -29.06 13.85 -1.63
CA LEU A 41 -28.14 14.30 -2.68
C LEU A 41 -26.76 13.62 -2.57
N GLU A 42 -26.30 13.37 -1.35
CA GLU A 42 -25.06 12.62 -1.13
C GLU A 42 -25.20 11.18 -1.60
N VAL A 43 -26.31 10.49 -1.27
CA VAL A 43 -26.63 9.15 -1.79
C VAL A 43 -26.63 9.15 -3.32
N GLY A 44 -27.33 10.11 -3.94
CA GLY A 44 -27.39 10.23 -5.41
C GLY A 44 -26.01 10.43 -6.04
N ARG A 45 -25.13 11.22 -5.42
CA ARG A 45 -23.74 11.40 -5.88
C ARG A 45 -22.95 10.10 -5.79
N VAL A 46 -23.05 9.38 -4.68
CA VAL A 46 -22.35 8.09 -4.50
C VAL A 46 -22.84 7.08 -5.53
N VAL A 47 -24.15 6.92 -5.70
CA VAL A 47 -24.75 6.02 -6.71
C VAL A 47 -24.25 6.37 -8.11
N LYS A 48 -24.21 7.66 -8.49
CA LYS A 48 -23.69 8.08 -9.79
C LYS A 48 -22.22 7.69 -10.00
N ILE A 49 -21.37 7.86 -8.98
CA ILE A 49 -19.96 7.44 -9.04
C ILE A 49 -19.86 5.92 -9.21
N LEU A 50 -20.62 5.16 -8.42
CA LEU A 50 -20.64 3.68 -8.49
C LEU A 50 -21.11 3.18 -9.86
N THR A 51 -22.08 3.84 -10.47
CA THR A 51 -22.53 3.55 -11.84
C THR A 51 -21.43 3.82 -12.87
N ASN A 52 -20.72 4.95 -12.76
CA ASN A 52 -19.59 5.26 -13.65
C ASN A 52 -18.42 4.28 -13.49
N LEU A 53 -18.23 3.71 -12.30
CA LEU A 53 -17.26 2.66 -12.02
C LEU A 53 -17.73 1.27 -12.50
N GLY A 54 -18.97 1.13 -12.99
CA GLY A 54 -19.56 -0.14 -13.39
C GLY A 54 -19.95 -1.06 -12.22
N LEU A 55 -19.93 -0.57 -10.98
CA LEU A 55 -20.32 -1.34 -9.79
C LEU A 55 -21.84 -1.39 -9.60
N LEU A 56 -22.55 -0.41 -10.16
CA LEU A 56 -24.00 -0.40 -10.29
C LEU A 56 -24.40 -0.38 -11.77
N ILE A 57 -25.33 -1.25 -12.14
CA ILE A 57 -25.89 -1.35 -13.49
C ILE A 57 -27.29 -0.74 -13.51
N PRO A 58 -27.52 0.35 -14.25
CA PRO A 58 -28.85 0.96 -14.35
C PRO A 58 -29.86 -0.02 -14.95
N SER A 59 -31.06 -0.07 -14.38
CA SER A 59 -32.17 -0.92 -14.85
C SER A 59 -33.42 -0.13 -15.25
N GLY A 60 -33.29 1.19 -15.41
CA GLY A 60 -34.40 2.10 -15.66
C GLY A 60 -34.93 2.76 -14.39
N SER A 61 -36.21 3.14 -14.40
CA SER A 61 -36.87 3.83 -13.30
C SER A 61 -38.11 3.07 -12.83
N LYS A 62 -38.33 2.99 -11.52
CA LYS A 62 -39.56 2.46 -10.92
C LYS A 62 -40.70 3.49 -10.85
N GLY A 63 -40.51 4.67 -11.44
CA GLY A 63 -41.47 5.78 -11.39
C GLY A 63 -41.50 6.46 -10.01
N GLY A 64 -42.33 7.50 -9.87
CA GLY A 64 -42.46 8.29 -8.64
C GLY A 64 -42.45 9.80 -8.89
N SER A 65 -42.65 10.58 -7.82
CA SER A 65 -42.72 12.05 -7.87
C SER A 65 -41.37 12.74 -8.10
N SER A 66 -40.26 12.04 -7.87
CA SER A 66 -38.90 12.53 -8.11
C SER A 66 -38.15 11.55 -9.02
N PRO A 67 -37.63 12.01 -10.18
CA PRO A 67 -36.84 11.18 -11.08
C PRO A 67 -35.69 10.45 -10.37
N MET A 68 -34.97 11.15 -9.48
CA MET A 68 -33.82 10.57 -8.78
C MET A 68 -34.20 9.46 -7.79
N LEU A 69 -35.35 9.55 -7.13
CA LEU A 69 -35.81 8.48 -6.23
C LEU A 69 -36.27 7.23 -6.99
N GLY A 70 -36.73 7.42 -8.24
CA GLY A 70 -37.19 6.32 -9.10
C GLY A 70 -36.07 5.53 -9.75
N ASP A 71 -34.88 6.12 -9.94
CA ASP A 71 -33.74 5.46 -10.58
C ASP A 71 -33.38 4.15 -9.88
N ALA A 72 -33.30 3.06 -10.65
CA ALA A 72 -33.13 1.71 -10.15
C ALA A 72 -31.91 1.02 -10.75
N TYR A 73 -31.29 0.14 -9.93
CA TYR A 73 -29.98 -0.42 -10.20
C TYR A 73 -29.87 -1.88 -9.73
N TYR A 74 -28.92 -2.61 -10.33
CA TYR A 74 -28.39 -3.88 -9.82
C TYR A 74 -26.93 -3.73 -9.41
N CYS A 75 -26.53 -4.43 -8.35
CA CYS A 75 -25.13 -4.66 -8.01
C CYS A 75 -24.78 -6.15 -8.15
N PHE A 76 -24.08 -6.52 -9.22
CA PHE A 76 -23.55 -7.89 -9.42
C PHE A 76 -22.07 -8.03 -9.03
N ALA A 77 -21.35 -6.91 -8.91
CA ALA A 77 -19.91 -6.87 -8.68
C ALA A 77 -19.52 -6.72 -7.19
N TYR A 78 -20.44 -7.04 -6.27
CA TYR A 78 -20.16 -6.95 -4.84
C TYR A 78 -19.22 -8.08 -4.39
N ASP A 79 -18.16 -7.71 -3.69
CA ASP A 79 -17.18 -8.60 -3.09
C ASP A 79 -17.04 -8.29 -1.58
N ASP A 80 -17.32 -9.28 -0.73
CA ASP A 80 -17.30 -9.12 0.72
C ASP A 80 -15.88 -8.76 1.23
N PHE A 81 -14.83 -9.22 0.54
CA PHE A 81 -13.45 -8.90 0.91
C PHE A 81 -13.10 -7.43 0.67
N SER A 82 -13.56 -6.86 -0.44
CA SER A 82 -13.41 -5.45 -0.83
C SER A 82 -14.26 -4.55 0.06
N ALA A 83 -15.47 -4.97 0.38
CA ALA A 83 -16.35 -4.30 1.33
C ALA A 83 -15.70 -4.18 2.72
N LYS A 84 -15.25 -5.31 3.29
CA LYS A 84 -14.57 -5.33 4.61
C LYS A 84 -13.24 -4.55 4.59
N TYR A 85 -12.54 -4.55 3.46
CA TYR A 85 -11.30 -3.78 3.33
C TYR A 85 -11.54 -2.27 3.20
N GLY A 86 -12.70 -1.83 2.71
CA GLY A 86 -13.01 -0.42 2.51
C GLY A 86 -12.78 0.07 1.08
N THR A 87 -12.46 -0.83 0.13
CA THR A 87 -12.17 -0.49 -1.27
C THR A 87 -13.24 0.39 -1.91
N TYR A 88 -14.52 0.12 -1.65
CA TYR A 88 -15.60 0.92 -2.23
C TYR A 88 -15.62 2.37 -1.72
N ASN A 89 -15.28 2.60 -0.44
CA ASN A 89 -15.11 3.96 0.08
C ASN A 89 -13.94 4.65 -0.61
N TYR A 90 -12.84 3.94 -0.85
CA TYR A 90 -11.66 4.51 -1.52
C TYR A 90 -11.93 4.88 -2.98
N LEU A 91 -12.69 4.07 -3.70
CA LEU A 91 -13.08 4.37 -5.08
C LEU A 91 -14.02 5.58 -5.19
N VAL A 92 -14.85 5.83 -4.17
CA VAL A 92 -15.81 6.95 -4.16
C VAL A 92 -15.21 8.23 -3.59
N TYR A 93 -14.49 8.14 -2.49
CA TYR A 93 -13.94 9.29 -1.74
C TYR A 93 -12.48 9.58 -2.06
N GLY A 94 -11.81 8.71 -2.82
CA GLY A 94 -10.45 8.89 -3.30
C GLY A 94 -9.37 8.74 -2.23
N PHE A 95 -8.17 9.21 -2.56
CA PHE A 95 -6.99 9.13 -1.69
C PHE A 95 -7.13 9.73 -0.30
N PRO A 96 -7.91 10.82 -0.05
CA PRO A 96 -8.13 11.29 1.32
C PRO A 96 -8.70 10.21 2.24
N SER A 97 -9.64 9.38 1.74
CA SER A 97 -10.18 8.27 2.52
C SER A 97 -9.14 7.18 2.78
N ILE A 98 -8.26 6.91 1.81
CA ILE A 98 -7.15 5.96 1.98
C ILE A 98 -6.17 6.50 3.03
N ARG A 99 -5.74 7.76 2.91
CA ARG A 99 -4.80 8.39 3.85
C ARG A 99 -5.32 8.28 5.28
N ASN A 100 -6.59 8.61 5.52
CA ASN A 100 -7.18 8.58 6.85
C ASN A 100 -7.22 7.16 7.45
N ASP A 101 -7.54 6.15 6.64
CA ASP A 101 -7.60 4.75 7.10
C ASP A 101 -6.21 4.17 7.39
N PHE A 102 -5.19 4.59 6.64
CA PHE A 102 -3.85 4.00 6.67
C PHE A 102 -2.77 4.89 7.31
N GLU A 103 -3.10 6.07 7.82
CA GLU A 103 -2.15 6.99 8.48
C GLU A 103 -1.35 6.29 9.57
N LYS A 104 -1.99 5.45 10.39
CA LYS A 104 -1.32 4.70 11.47
C LYS A 104 -0.58 3.45 10.99
N SER A 105 -0.83 3.03 9.76
CA SER A 105 -0.25 1.83 9.13
C SER A 105 1.11 2.11 8.51
N VAL A 106 1.41 3.38 8.24
CA VAL A 106 2.73 3.85 7.79
C VAL A 106 3.44 4.43 9.01
N LYS A 107 4.66 3.98 9.26
CA LYS A 107 5.41 4.27 10.49
C LYS A 107 6.81 4.79 10.15
N PRO A 108 7.34 5.74 10.93
CA PRO A 108 8.73 6.14 10.79
C PRO A 108 9.65 5.05 11.34
N ILE A 109 10.79 4.86 10.69
CA ILE A 109 11.94 4.15 11.24
C ILE A 109 12.90 5.23 11.71
N ILE A 110 12.95 5.48 13.03
CA ILE A 110 13.90 6.45 13.58
C ILE A 110 15.24 5.74 13.74
N LEU A 111 16.24 6.19 12.99
CA LEU A 111 17.56 5.59 12.92
C LEU A 111 18.57 6.41 13.71
N LYS A 112 19.45 5.71 14.42
CA LYS A 112 20.66 6.28 15.01
C LYS A 112 21.86 5.43 14.63
N TYR A 113 22.89 6.02 14.06
CA TYR A 113 24.13 5.32 13.71
C TYR A 113 25.33 6.25 13.78
N ARG A 114 26.54 5.69 13.69
CA ARG A 114 27.77 6.49 13.62
C ARG A 114 28.31 6.53 12.19
N ASN A 115 28.68 7.72 11.73
CA ASN A 115 29.31 7.89 10.41
C ASN A 115 30.80 7.47 10.45
N SER A 116 31.51 7.67 9.33
CA SER A 116 32.95 7.37 9.22
C SER A 116 33.84 8.20 10.14
N GLU A 117 33.36 9.34 10.63
CA GLU A 117 34.05 10.26 11.53
C GLU A 117 33.68 10.01 13.01
N ASP A 118 33.00 8.89 13.29
CA ASP A 118 32.49 8.48 14.60
C ASP A 118 31.44 9.46 15.18
N GLU A 119 30.84 10.31 14.36
CA GLU A 119 29.76 11.22 14.80
C GLU A 119 28.42 10.48 14.84
N LEU A 120 27.62 10.76 15.86
CA LEU A 120 26.27 10.22 15.98
C LEU A 120 25.32 10.97 15.03
N ILE A 121 24.74 10.23 14.09
CA ILE A 121 23.79 10.72 13.09
C ILE A 121 22.39 10.20 13.43
N ASP A 122 21.42 11.11 13.39
CA ASP A 122 20.00 10.80 13.41
C ASP A 122 19.49 10.82 11.97
N ASP A 123 18.78 9.76 11.57
CA ASP A 123 18.20 9.62 10.24
C ASP A 123 16.79 9.01 10.35
N ILE A 124 16.04 9.03 9.24
CA ILE A 124 14.67 8.57 9.20
C ILE A 124 14.37 7.81 7.91
N GLY A 125 13.78 6.62 8.08
CA GLY A 125 13.18 5.84 7.00
C GLY A 125 11.68 5.70 7.19
N THR A 126 11.02 5.06 6.23
CA THR A 126 9.60 4.71 6.32
C THR A 126 9.43 3.19 6.28
N CYS A 127 8.48 2.67 7.04
CA CYS A 127 7.94 1.32 6.87
C CYS A 127 6.41 1.34 6.87
N PHE A 128 5.80 0.24 6.44
CA PHE A 128 4.35 0.07 6.55
C PHE A 128 3.95 -1.34 6.95
N VAL A 129 2.79 -1.43 7.59
CA VAL A 129 2.25 -2.65 8.18
C VAL A 129 1.53 -3.50 7.14
N ILE A 130 1.90 -4.78 7.07
CA ILE A 130 1.18 -5.84 6.35
C ILE A 130 0.86 -6.99 7.31
N GLY A 131 -0.41 -7.28 7.54
CA GLY A 131 -0.79 -8.23 8.60
C GLY A 131 -0.57 -7.69 10.02
N GLU A 132 -0.84 -8.51 11.03
CA GLU A 132 -0.81 -8.08 12.44
C GLU A 132 0.60 -7.97 13.05
N ASN A 133 1.60 -8.56 12.39
CA ASN A 133 2.95 -8.73 12.93
C ASN A 133 4.07 -8.55 11.91
N ALA A 134 3.82 -7.98 10.73
CA ALA A 134 4.86 -7.74 9.74
C ALA A 134 4.91 -6.31 9.23
N LEU A 135 6.14 -5.87 8.95
CA LEU A 135 6.47 -4.58 8.39
C LEU A 135 7.25 -4.77 7.09
N ILE A 136 6.99 -3.89 6.13
CA ILE A 136 7.74 -3.78 4.89
C ILE A 136 8.47 -2.45 4.87
N THR A 137 9.72 -2.46 4.40
CA THR A 137 10.52 -1.26 4.15
C THR A 137 11.55 -1.52 3.04
N ALA A 138 12.35 -0.51 2.71
CA ALA A 138 13.51 -0.66 1.85
C ALA A 138 14.68 -1.26 2.66
N ARG A 139 15.53 -2.06 2.02
CA ARG A 139 16.66 -2.71 2.68
C ARG A 139 17.62 -1.67 3.25
N HIS A 140 17.89 -0.60 2.50
CA HIS A 140 18.79 0.46 2.96
C HIS A 140 18.26 1.28 4.15
N CYS A 141 16.96 1.22 4.45
CA CYS A 141 16.39 1.83 5.65
C CYS A 141 16.74 1.06 6.94
N LEU A 142 17.45 -0.07 6.83
CA LEU A 142 17.99 -0.83 7.95
C LEU A 142 19.52 -0.96 7.78
N PRO A 143 20.27 0.15 7.83
CA PRO A 143 21.71 0.12 7.59
C PRO A 143 22.46 -0.65 8.70
N ASN A 144 23.56 -1.29 8.34
CA ASN A 144 24.42 -1.98 9.31
C ASN A 144 24.90 -1.01 10.40
N LYS A 145 25.09 -1.51 11.61
CA LYS A 145 25.58 -0.74 12.77
C LYS A 145 24.68 0.46 13.10
N SER A 146 23.36 0.25 13.03
CA SER A 146 22.37 1.25 13.39
C SER A 146 21.36 0.71 14.41
N THR A 147 20.79 1.60 15.22
CA THR A 147 19.62 1.31 16.05
C THR A 147 18.38 1.84 15.35
N ALA A 148 17.43 0.95 15.04
CA ALA A 148 16.13 1.28 14.48
C ALA A 148 15.05 1.29 15.57
N LYS A 149 14.34 2.40 15.72
CA LYS A 149 13.17 2.54 16.61
C LYS A 149 11.91 2.61 15.77
N ILE A 150 10.99 1.67 16.02
CA ILE A 150 9.68 1.59 15.37
C ILE A 150 8.65 1.32 16.47
N TYR A 151 7.50 2.00 16.39
CA TYR A 151 6.47 1.94 17.42
C TYR A 151 5.21 1.18 16.94
N GLY A 152 4.65 0.37 17.84
CA GLY A 152 3.42 -0.39 17.65
C GLY A 152 2.15 0.45 17.69
N ALA A 153 1.01 -0.21 17.90
CA ALA A 153 -0.29 0.45 18.01
C ALA A 153 -0.44 1.25 19.31
N ASN A 154 0.23 0.83 20.39
CA ASN A 154 0.11 1.44 21.71
C ASN A 154 1.34 2.29 22.09
N ASN A 155 2.09 2.77 21.08
CA ASN A 155 3.31 3.55 21.24
C ASN A 155 4.46 2.83 21.99
N GLU A 156 4.44 1.50 22.01
CA GLU A 156 5.52 0.65 22.49
C GLU A 156 6.58 0.43 21.41
N LEU A 157 7.85 0.33 21.80
CA LEU A 157 8.90 -0.13 20.88
C LEU A 157 8.64 -1.58 20.52
N ILE A 158 8.57 -1.86 19.22
CA ILE A 158 8.42 -3.22 18.73
C ILE A 158 9.72 -4.01 18.93
N LYS A 159 9.59 -5.33 18.98
CA LYS A 159 10.72 -6.25 18.94
C LYS A 159 10.68 -7.06 17.66
N ALA A 160 11.80 -7.13 16.94
CA ALA A 160 11.92 -7.96 15.77
C ALA A 160 12.01 -9.45 16.15
N ALA A 161 11.34 -10.29 15.37
CA ALA A 161 11.44 -11.75 15.41
C ALA A 161 12.41 -12.24 14.32
N ALA A 162 12.32 -11.66 13.12
CA ALA A 162 13.17 -11.95 11.97
C ALA A 162 13.17 -10.78 11.00
N ILE A 163 14.25 -10.59 10.25
CA ILE A 163 14.34 -9.59 9.18
C ILE A 163 14.88 -10.31 7.94
N PHE A 164 14.05 -10.38 6.90
CA PHE A 164 14.34 -11.05 5.64
C PHE A 164 14.53 -10.04 4.53
N THR A 165 15.43 -10.37 3.60
CA THR A 165 15.63 -9.59 2.39
C THR A 165 15.86 -10.52 1.20
N PRO A 166 15.53 -10.12 -0.04
CA PRO A 166 15.88 -10.92 -1.21
C PRO A 166 17.40 -11.07 -1.33
N LYS A 167 17.88 -12.23 -1.76
CA LYS A 167 19.31 -12.47 -1.98
C LYS A 167 19.88 -11.65 -3.13
N ASP A 168 19.04 -11.30 -4.11
CA ASP A 168 19.44 -10.35 -5.16
C ASP A 168 19.72 -8.97 -4.53
N PRO A 169 20.96 -8.45 -4.58
CA PRO A 169 21.32 -7.16 -4.01
C PRO A 169 20.63 -5.97 -4.71
N ASN A 170 20.09 -6.16 -5.92
CA ASN A 170 19.40 -5.11 -6.66
C ASN A 170 17.96 -4.88 -6.15
N VAL A 171 17.41 -5.84 -5.39
CA VAL A 171 16.04 -5.72 -4.85
C VAL A 171 16.09 -5.08 -3.46
N ASP A 172 15.97 -3.75 -3.43
CA ASP A 172 16.01 -2.94 -2.21
C ASP A 172 14.70 -3.07 -1.41
N LEU A 173 14.57 -4.18 -0.68
CA LEU A 173 13.38 -4.57 0.05
C LEU A 173 13.74 -5.34 1.32
N ALA A 174 13.02 -5.08 2.41
CA ALA A 174 13.10 -5.86 3.62
C ALA A 174 11.70 -6.14 4.19
N LEU A 175 11.52 -7.36 4.69
CA LEU A 175 10.35 -7.80 5.44
C LEU A 175 10.78 -8.10 6.88
N MET A 176 10.26 -7.34 7.82
CA MET A 176 10.50 -7.54 9.25
C MET A 176 9.28 -8.21 9.88
N LEU A 177 9.47 -9.38 10.46
CA LEU A 177 8.51 -10.00 11.37
C LEU A 177 8.75 -9.49 12.79
N THR A 178 7.67 -9.29 13.52
CA THR A 178 7.69 -8.80 14.91
C THR A 178 7.29 -9.90 15.89
N ASN A 179 7.72 -9.77 17.14
CA ASN A 179 7.25 -10.62 18.22
C ASN A 179 5.84 -10.18 18.62
N GLY A 180 4.91 -11.14 18.69
CA GLY A 180 3.50 -10.86 18.97
C GLY A 180 2.80 -10.11 17.83
N ASN A 181 1.69 -9.44 18.14
CA ASN A 181 0.84 -8.76 17.16
C ASN A 181 0.70 -7.26 17.50
N PRO A 182 1.80 -6.47 17.45
CA PRO A 182 1.78 -5.05 17.85
C PRO A 182 0.90 -4.17 16.94
N PHE A 183 0.38 -4.71 15.83
CA PHE A 183 -0.44 -4.00 14.86
C PHE A 183 -1.89 -4.52 14.75
N SER A 184 -2.38 -5.33 15.70
CA SER A 184 -3.72 -5.93 15.65
C SER A 184 -4.87 -4.92 15.53
N ASN A 185 -4.69 -3.71 16.08
CA ASN A 185 -5.69 -2.64 16.08
C ASN A 185 -5.40 -1.53 15.05
N ILE A 186 -4.46 -1.76 14.14
CA ILE A 186 -4.14 -0.84 13.04
C ILE A 186 -4.66 -1.46 11.74
N LYS A 187 -5.17 -0.62 10.83
CA LYS A 187 -5.56 -1.06 9.48
C LYS A 187 -4.34 -1.62 8.75
N GLN A 188 -4.45 -2.76 8.09
CA GLN A 188 -3.30 -3.40 7.45
C GLN A 188 -3.41 -3.27 5.95
N PHE A 189 -2.30 -2.98 5.27
CA PHE A 189 -2.29 -2.95 3.82
C PHE A 189 -2.48 -4.34 3.23
N ARG A 190 -3.08 -4.38 2.04
CA ARG A 190 -3.05 -5.54 1.14
C ARG A 190 -2.22 -5.21 -0.09
N LEU A 191 -1.61 -6.24 -0.67
CA LEU A 191 -0.93 -6.09 -1.95
C LEU A 191 -1.95 -6.04 -3.09
N GLY A 192 -1.61 -5.27 -4.12
CA GLY A 192 -2.37 -5.16 -5.36
C GLY A 192 -1.44 -5.01 -6.55
N ASN A 193 -2.04 -4.71 -7.69
CA ASN A 193 -1.33 -4.48 -8.95
C ASN A 193 -1.48 -3.03 -9.39
N GLY A 194 -0.52 -2.55 -10.17
CA GLY A 194 -0.57 -1.24 -10.82
C GLY A 194 -0.21 -1.35 -12.30
N ASN A 195 -0.68 -0.40 -13.08
CA ASN A 195 -0.44 -0.28 -14.51
C ASN A 195 0.14 1.09 -14.84
N ILE A 196 0.79 1.21 -15.99
CA ILE A 196 1.20 2.51 -16.53
C ILE A 196 -0.04 3.43 -16.59
N LEU A 197 0.15 4.69 -16.23
CA LEU A 197 -0.88 5.73 -16.12
C LEU A 197 -1.84 5.59 -14.92
N ASP A 198 -1.68 4.58 -14.08
CA ASP A 198 -2.40 4.56 -12.79
C ASP A 198 -1.92 5.71 -11.93
N GLU A 199 -2.89 6.40 -11.32
CA GLU A 199 -2.65 7.38 -10.27
C GLU A 199 -2.57 6.65 -8.93
N VAL A 200 -1.62 7.09 -8.12
CA VAL A 200 -1.09 6.34 -6.99
C VAL A 200 -0.67 7.33 -5.92
N MET A 201 -0.81 6.95 -4.64
CA MET A 201 -0.40 7.76 -3.50
C MET A 201 0.79 7.12 -2.80
N THR A 202 1.74 7.94 -2.39
CA THR A 202 2.77 7.55 -1.44
C THR A 202 2.54 8.22 -0.09
N MET A 203 3.01 7.55 0.96
CA MET A 203 3.02 8.05 2.33
C MET A 203 4.39 7.77 2.94
N GLY A 204 4.97 8.73 3.64
CA GLY A 204 6.29 8.56 4.26
C GLY A 204 6.67 9.67 5.21
N TYR A 205 7.89 9.59 5.73
CA TYR A 205 8.44 10.49 6.73
C TYR A 205 9.74 11.13 6.23
N PRO A 206 9.67 12.03 5.24
CA PRO A 206 10.86 12.73 4.78
C PRO A 206 11.43 13.59 5.92
N PRO A 207 12.76 13.76 6.03
CA PRO A 207 13.35 14.66 7.00
C PRO A 207 13.00 16.10 6.61
N ILE A 208 12.16 16.75 7.41
CA ILE A 208 11.77 18.15 7.22
C ILE A 208 12.50 18.98 8.29
N PRO A 209 13.46 19.85 7.91
CA PRO A 209 14.19 20.68 8.86
C PRO A 209 13.26 21.48 9.78
N GLY A 210 13.50 21.41 11.09
CA GLY A 210 12.73 22.14 12.09
C GLY A 210 11.45 21.45 12.58
N PHE A 211 11.16 20.23 12.11
CA PHE A 211 10.02 19.45 12.56
C PHE A 211 10.43 18.03 12.95
N ASP A 212 9.74 17.46 13.95
CA ASP A 212 9.81 16.03 14.25
C ASP A 212 9.24 15.20 13.08
N ALA A 213 9.26 13.87 13.17
CA ALA A 213 8.80 12.96 12.12
C ALA A 213 7.35 13.27 11.63
N ILE A 214 7.23 14.09 10.59
CA ILE A 214 5.96 14.44 9.94
C ILE A 214 5.67 13.44 8.83
N GLN A 215 4.45 12.88 8.84
CA GLN A 215 3.98 12.06 7.75
C GLN A 215 3.52 12.94 6.59
N VAL A 216 4.13 12.75 5.42
CA VAL A 216 3.79 13.42 4.16
C VAL A 216 3.08 12.42 3.25
N SER A 217 2.12 12.90 2.46
CA SER A 217 1.45 12.12 1.42
C SER A 217 1.50 12.86 0.10
N GLU A 218 1.86 12.16 -0.98
CA GLU A 218 1.96 12.74 -2.32
C GLU A 218 1.23 11.86 -3.34
N ILE A 219 0.62 12.48 -4.35
CA ILE A 219 -0.01 11.77 -5.48
C ILE A 219 0.97 11.79 -6.65
N ALA A 220 1.17 10.62 -7.25
CA ALA A 220 2.03 10.39 -8.40
C ALA A 220 1.31 9.57 -9.47
N ARG A 221 1.99 9.31 -10.59
CA ARG A 221 1.55 8.39 -11.63
C ARG A 221 2.64 7.39 -11.96
N ILE A 222 2.24 6.19 -12.35
CA ILE A 222 3.16 5.21 -12.93
C ILE A 222 3.48 5.64 -14.37
N SER A 223 4.73 6.00 -14.62
CA SER A 223 5.21 6.50 -15.92
C SER A 223 5.63 5.38 -16.86
N ALA A 224 6.28 4.34 -16.33
CA ALA A 224 6.74 3.19 -17.13
C ALA A 224 6.98 1.96 -16.24
N HIS A 225 6.97 0.79 -16.87
CA HIS A 225 7.62 -0.40 -16.31
C HIS A 225 9.07 -0.44 -16.80
N LEU A 226 9.99 -0.61 -15.86
CA LEU A 226 11.40 -0.83 -16.13
C LEU A 226 11.74 -2.27 -15.81
N LYS A 227 12.50 -2.90 -16.71
CA LYS A 227 13.20 -4.16 -16.44
C LYS A 227 14.65 -3.84 -16.20
N SER A 228 15.18 -4.18 -15.03
CA SER A 228 16.61 -4.11 -14.82
C SER A 228 17.28 -5.17 -15.70
N SER A 229 18.12 -4.71 -16.63
CA SER A 229 19.06 -5.53 -17.39
C SER A 229 20.48 -5.17 -16.97
N LEU A 230 20.84 -5.41 -15.71
CA LEU A 230 22.24 -5.31 -15.27
C LEU A 230 22.97 -6.61 -15.57
N GLY A 231 23.08 -6.92 -16.86
CA GLY A 231 24.23 -7.64 -17.39
C GLY A 231 24.98 -6.62 -18.23
N ASN A 232 26.25 -6.37 -17.92
CA ASN A 232 27.14 -5.63 -18.82
C ASN A 232 26.89 -6.10 -20.26
N ILE A 233 26.57 -5.19 -21.17
CA ILE A 233 26.63 -5.48 -22.61
C ILE A 233 28.12 -5.62 -22.96
N VAL A 234 28.70 -6.76 -22.61
CA VAL A 234 29.86 -7.38 -23.25
C VAL A 234 29.66 -8.89 -23.09
N GLY A 235 29.17 -9.54 -24.13
CA GLY A 235 29.11 -11.00 -24.20
C GLY A 235 27.74 -11.53 -24.59
N THR A 236 27.63 -11.92 -25.85
CA THR A 236 26.66 -12.88 -26.34
C THR A 236 26.58 -14.10 -25.40
N GLY A 237 25.46 -14.23 -24.69
CA GLY A 237 25.17 -15.40 -23.86
C GLY A 237 23.86 -15.20 -23.14
N ASN A 238 22.84 -15.96 -23.54
CA ASN A 238 21.55 -16.02 -22.84
C ASN A 238 21.80 -16.37 -21.38
N SER A 239 21.68 -15.38 -20.48
CA SER A 239 21.63 -15.62 -19.04
C SER A 239 20.19 -15.45 -18.58
N TYR A 240 19.56 -16.58 -18.25
CA TYR A 240 18.28 -16.69 -17.53
C TYR A 240 18.48 -16.30 -16.06
N LEU A 241 18.94 -15.07 -15.79
CA LEU A 241 19.01 -14.50 -14.45
C LEU A 241 17.89 -13.46 -14.33
N ASP A 242 17.05 -13.67 -13.33
CA ASP A 242 15.75 -13.01 -13.09
C ASP A 242 15.84 -11.48 -13.28
N LYS A 243 15.09 -10.96 -14.27
CA LYS A 243 14.99 -9.51 -14.52
C LYS A 243 14.09 -8.90 -13.47
N GLN A 244 14.62 -8.08 -12.56
CA GLN A 244 13.79 -7.37 -11.61
C GLN A 244 12.96 -6.29 -12.30
N ASP A 245 11.66 -6.27 -12.03
CA ASP A 245 10.73 -5.25 -12.51
C ASP A 245 10.61 -4.09 -11.50
N TYR A 246 10.61 -2.87 -12.02
CA TYR A 246 10.38 -1.63 -11.28
C TYR A 246 9.34 -0.76 -11.98
N PHE A 247 8.65 0.09 -11.21
CA PHE A 247 7.92 1.22 -11.78
C PHE A 247 8.81 2.46 -11.77
N LEU A 248 8.84 3.17 -12.89
CA LEU A 248 9.26 4.56 -12.94
C LEU A 248 8.04 5.43 -12.62
N ILE A 249 8.18 6.39 -11.71
CA ILE A 249 7.05 7.21 -11.25
C ILE A 249 7.31 8.69 -11.49
N SER A 250 6.27 9.45 -11.84
CA SER A 250 6.34 10.90 -12.08
C SER A 250 6.32 11.71 -10.78
N ALA A 251 7.18 11.35 -9.82
CA ALA A 251 7.33 12.05 -8.56
C ALA A 251 8.78 11.98 -8.09
N ARG A 252 9.24 13.08 -7.49
CA ARG A 252 10.56 13.13 -6.86
C ARG A 252 10.51 12.33 -5.56
N VAL A 253 11.26 11.24 -5.50
CA VAL A 253 11.40 10.46 -4.26
C VAL A 253 12.42 11.19 -3.38
N LYS A 254 11.94 11.93 -2.39
CA LYS A 254 12.81 12.56 -1.40
C LYS A 254 13.32 11.51 -0.40
N GLY A 255 14.49 11.77 0.19
CA GLY A 255 14.96 11.02 1.36
C GLY A 255 13.88 10.93 2.44
N GLY A 256 13.82 9.81 3.16
CA GLY A 256 12.80 9.50 4.17
C GLY A 256 11.43 9.01 3.66
N ASN A 257 11.12 9.12 2.36
CA ASN A 257 10.00 8.38 1.76
C ASN A 257 10.37 6.92 1.39
N SER A 258 11.67 6.61 1.35
CA SER A 258 12.19 5.26 1.11
C SER A 258 11.56 4.24 2.07
N GLY A 259 11.17 3.09 1.53
CA GLY A 259 10.45 2.05 2.25
C GLY A 259 8.95 2.32 2.44
N GLY A 260 8.46 3.49 2.03
CA GLY A 260 7.04 3.84 2.05
C GLY A 260 6.21 3.06 1.03
N PRO A 261 4.91 2.86 1.31
CA PRO A 261 4.01 2.17 0.40
C PRO A 261 3.65 3.03 -0.81
N PHE A 262 3.54 2.39 -1.96
CA PHE A 262 2.98 2.98 -3.18
C PHE A 262 1.59 2.40 -3.42
N ILE A 263 0.54 3.22 -3.28
CA ILE A 263 -0.84 2.78 -3.03
C ILE A 263 -1.75 3.15 -4.20
N ASN A 264 -2.52 2.20 -4.74
CA ASN A 264 -3.49 2.45 -5.80
C ASN A 264 -4.84 3.00 -5.28
N LYS A 265 -5.77 3.30 -6.19
CA LYS A 265 -7.12 3.81 -5.84
C LYS A 265 -8.01 2.83 -5.07
N GLU A 266 -7.62 1.56 -5.01
CA GLU A 266 -8.31 0.55 -4.19
C GLU A 266 -7.74 0.46 -2.77
N GLY A 267 -6.78 1.32 -2.41
CA GLY A 267 -6.09 1.29 -1.12
C GLY A 267 -5.11 0.13 -0.98
N LYS A 268 -4.67 -0.49 -2.09
CA LYS A 268 -3.72 -1.62 -2.08
C LYS A 268 -2.32 -1.16 -2.46
N VAL A 269 -1.31 -1.76 -1.87
CA VAL A 269 0.10 -1.49 -2.15
C VAL A 269 0.52 -2.20 -3.43
N VAL A 270 0.94 -1.43 -4.43
CA VAL A 270 1.42 -1.93 -5.73
C VAL A 270 2.95 -1.95 -5.81
N GLY A 271 3.62 -1.38 -4.82
CA GLY A 271 5.07 -1.44 -4.67
C GLY A 271 5.59 -0.67 -3.47
N VAL A 272 6.91 -0.69 -3.31
CA VAL A 272 7.65 -0.02 -2.22
C VAL A 272 8.60 0.99 -2.84
N ILE A 273 8.59 2.21 -2.31
CA ILE A 273 9.56 3.22 -2.73
C ILE A 273 10.96 2.75 -2.39
N ALA A 274 11.82 2.69 -3.40
CA ALA A 274 13.18 2.19 -3.30
C ALA A 274 14.16 3.23 -3.85
N GLN A 275 15.44 3.07 -3.52
CA GLN A 275 16.52 3.79 -4.17
C GLN A 275 17.36 2.79 -4.96
N LEU A 276 17.63 3.08 -6.25
CA LEU A 276 18.66 2.34 -6.96
C LEU A 276 20.05 2.87 -6.52
N PRO A 277 20.96 2.00 -6.03
CA PRO A 277 22.27 2.43 -5.52
C PRO A 277 23.13 3.22 -6.51
N SER A 278 22.93 3.02 -7.82
CA SER A 278 23.77 3.61 -8.88
C SER A 278 23.09 4.70 -9.71
N GLN A 279 21.80 4.98 -9.52
CA GLN A 279 21.03 5.88 -10.40
C GLN A 279 20.16 6.92 -9.66
N SER A 280 20.15 6.92 -8.33
CA SER A 280 19.28 7.81 -7.53
C SER A 280 19.45 9.29 -7.89
N ASN A 281 20.68 9.80 -7.91
CA ASN A 281 20.95 11.21 -8.17
C ASN A 281 20.56 11.65 -9.60
N GLU A 282 20.72 10.77 -10.60
CA GLU A 282 20.37 11.10 -11.98
C GLU A 282 18.85 11.12 -12.19
N LEU A 283 18.13 10.11 -11.68
CA LEU A 283 16.68 10.03 -11.80
C LEU A 283 15.96 11.14 -11.03
N ASP A 284 16.43 11.44 -9.82
CA ASP A 284 15.89 12.52 -9.01
C ASP A 284 16.05 13.87 -9.73
N SER A 285 17.18 14.08 -10.41
CA SER A 285 17.40 15.29 -11.22
C SER A 285 16.42 15.42 -12.40
N LEU A 286 16.01 14.29 -12.98
CA LEU A 286 15.02 14.20 -14.05
C LEU A 286 13.57 14.28 -13.54
N GLY A 287 13.37 14.27 -12.22
CA GLY A 287 12.05 14.33 -11.58
C GLY A 287 11.33 12.98 -11.50
N TYR A 288 12.05 11.87 -11.67
CA TYR A 288 11.49 10.53 -11.58
C TYR A 288 11.95 9.80 -10.32
N GLY A 289 11.08 8.91 -9.84
CA GLY A 289 11.37 7.98 -8.75
C GLY A 289 11.28 6.52 -9.20
N ILE A 290 11.79 5.62 -8.36
CA ILE A 290 11.70 4.17 -8.58
C ILE A 290 10.93 3.49 -7.46
N VAL A 291 10.11 2.52 -7.87
CA VAL A 291 9.31 1.69 -6.97
C VAL A 291 9.56 0.24 -7.30
N THR A 292 9.96 -0.54 -6.30
CA THR A 292 10.03 -2.01 -6.39
C THR A 292 8.61 -2.57 -6.39
N LEU A 293 8.24 -3.39 -7.38
CA LEU A 293 6.87 -3.91 -7.51
C LEU A 293 6.46 -4.80 -6.34
N SER A 294 5.15 -4.84 -6.05
CA SER A 294 4.55 -5.74 -5.05
C SER A 294 4.75 -7.22 -5.37
N SER A 295 5.03 -7.60 -6.62
CA SER A 295 5.41 -8.97 -7.00
C SER A 295 6.66 -9.44 -6.27
N ALA A 296 7.66 -8.56 -6.08
CA ALA A 296 8.88 -8.89 -5.33
C ALA A 296 8.59 -9.19 -3.85
N LEU A 297 7.57 -8.53 -3.27
CA LEU A 297 7.09 -8.84 -1.91
C LEU A 297 6.43 -10.22 -1.85
N ILE A 298 5.64 -10.58 -2.87
CA ILE A 298 5.00 -11.89 -2.97
C ILE A 298 6.07 -12.98 -3.11
N GLU A 299 7.07 -12.77 -3.95
CA GLU A 299 8.21 -13.69 -4.13
C GLU A 299 9.01 -13.86 -2.85
N LEU A 300 9.32 -12.77 -2.15
CA LEU A 300 10.00 -12.81 -0.85
C LEU A 300 9.18 -13.60 0.18
N ALA A 301 7.88 -13.31 0.31
CA ALA A 301 6.99 -14.00 1.23
C ALA A 301 6.87 -15.50 0.92
N ASN A 302 6.80 -15.88 -0.36
CA ASN A 302 6.77 -17.27 -0.79
C ASN A 302 8.11 -17.98 -0.53
N SER A 303 9.23 -17.30 -0.73
CA SER A 303 10.57 -17.84 -0.49
C SER A 303 10.80 -18.11 1.01
N ILE A 304 10.29 -17.24 1.89
CA ILE A 304 10.29 -17.46 3.34
C ILE A 304 9.49 -18.71 3.72
N LYS A 305 8.28 -18.88 3.16
CA LYS A 305 7.42 -20.05 3.44
C LYS A 305 7.99 -21.36 2.93
N SER A 306 8.67 -21.33 1.79
CA SER A 306 9.24 -22.51 1.12
C SER A 306 10.68 -22.81 1.54
N ASN A 307 11.25 -22.00 2.44
CA ASN A 307 12.64 -22.10 2.93
C ASN A 307 13.68 -22.19 1.80
N GLN A 308 13.48 -21.41 0.74
CA GLN A 308 14.33 -21.41 -0.46
C GLN A 308 15.62 -20.61 -0.27
N GLU A 309 16.68 -20.96 -1.02
CA GLU A 309 17.98 -20.27 -1.04
C GLU A 309 17.98 -18.84 -1.63
N LYS A 310 16.80 -18.26 -1.91
CA LYS A 310 16.62 -16.93 -2.52
C LYS A 310 16.47 -15.79 -1.50
N ILE A 311 16.62 -16.06 -0.21
CA ILE A 311 16.51 -15.08 0.88
C ILE A 311 17.82 -14.96 1.66
N ASP A 312 18.10 -13.75 2.11
CA ASP A 312 19.12 -13.44 3.12
C ASP A 312 18.46 -12.94 4.40
N PHE A 313 19.22 -12.97 5.49
CA PHE A 313 18.80 -12.51 6.82
C PHE A 313 19.62 -11.29 7.22
N ILE A 314 18.94 -10.28 7.76
CA ILE A 314 19.62 -9.14 8.39
C ILE A 314 19.82 -9.49 9.88
N PRO A 315 21.07 -9.68 10.35
CA PRO A 315 21.33 -10.01 11.74
C PRO A 315 21.00 -8.81 12.64
N PHE A 316 20.33 -9.07 13.77
CA PHE A 316 19.91 -8.02 14.70
C PHE A 316 20.01 -8.43 16.17
N GLU A 317 19.79 -7.47 17.06
CA GLU A 317 19.61 -7.65 18.50
C GLU A 317 18.51 -6.72 19.00
N ASN A 318 17.52 -7.24 19.73
CA ASN A 318 16.53 -6.39 20.39
C ASN A 318 17.13 -5.79 21.68
N ARG A 319 17.23 -4.46 21.73
CA ARG A 319 17.72 -3.70 22.88
C ARG A 319 16.59 -2.89 23.51
N GLN A 320 16.86 -2.26 24.65
CA GLN A 320 15.88 -1.38 25.31
C GLN A 320 15.56 -0.13 24.49
N ASP A 321 16.53 0.35 23.72
CA ASP A 321 16.46 1.55 22.89
C ASP A 321 16.11 1.26 21.43
N GLY A 322 15.73 0.04 21.06
CA GLY A 322 15.30 -0.32 19.72
C GLY A 322 15.93 -1.62 19.19
N ILE A 323 15.87 -1.81 17.88
CA ILE A 323 16.44 -2.96 17.19
C ILE A 323 17.82 -2.57 16.68
N TRP A 324 18.88 -3.17 17.22
CA TRP A 324 20.23 -2.98 16.72
C TRP A 324 20.50 -3.87 15.51
N ILE A 325 20.78 -3.26 14.36
CA ILE A 325 21.17 -3.93 13.13
C ILE A 325 22.67 -4.20 13.16
N LYS A 326 23.05 -5.48 13.11
CA LYS A 326 24.45 -5.92 13.17
C LYS A 326 25.14 -5.77 11.82
N ASP A 327 26.46 -5.87 11.82
CA ASP A 327 27.22 -5.98 10.59
C ASP A 327 27.05 -7.38 10.00
N VAL A 328 26.83 -7.49 8.69
CA VAL A 328 26.71 -8.79 8.01
C VAL A 328 28.07 -9.51 7.92
N ARG A 329 29.18 -8.80 8.21
CA ARG A 329 30.56 -9.34 8.17
C ARG A 329 31.13 -9.76 9.53
N SER A 330 30.34 -9.81 10.60
CA SER A 330 30.81 -10.21 11.94
C SER A 330 30.44 -11.64 12.29
#